data_AF-A8PTG1-F1
#
_entry.id   AF-A8PTG1-F1
#
_cell.length_a   1.000
_cell.length_b   1.000
_cell.length_c   1.000
_cell.angle_alpha   90.00
_cell.angle_beta   90.00
_cell.angle_gamma   90.00
#
_symmetry.space_group_name_H-M   'P 1'
#
loop_
_entity.id
_entity.type
_entity.pdbx_description
1 polymer ?
#
loop_
_entity_poly.entity_id
_entity_poly.type
_entity_poly.pdbx_seq_one_letter_code
_entity_poly.pdbx_strand_id
1 'polypeptide(L)'
;MERARASFDALASLSDPLRVPASERTYGRQFAQMYDYRLAVLRRRAREAAMAQRPDTCVNATYIERLLDIPPRQMCMVVGTFYSAMQLKPDVLQDIARDLSLPAPPPRTSYVDTEHDELFLEDQSGRVRVVGDLLRPGTQLAQTCVTGVVACVIGIETPDGDLEVHHVFFPGLPPTAAVSYLAAKQLPRPRTITTSSFLQVVCTWESRIHAVISLGTC
;
A
#
# COMPACT_ATOMS: atom_id res chain seq x y z
N MET A 1 -6.91 35.80 34.05
CA MET A 1 -6.84 35.77 32.57
C MET A 1 -7.41 34.44 32.12
N GLU A 2 -8.55 34.45 31.43
CA GLU A 2 -9.28 33.23 31.06
C GLU A 2 -8.72 32.64 29.75
N ARG A 3 -8.33 31.36 29.76
CA ARG A 3 -7.81 30.68 28.56
C ARG A 3 -8.97 30.36 27.61
N ALA A 4 -8.85 30.78 26.35
CA ALA A 4 -9.79 30.40 25.31
C ALA A 4 -9.79 28.87 25.12
N ARG A 5 -10.98 28.25 25.14
CA ARG A 5 -11.13 26.80 24.91
C ARG A 5 -10.78 26.46 23.46
N ALA A 6 -9.93 25.44 23.27
CA ALA A 6 -9.73 24.84 21.97
C ALA A 6 -11.01 24.11 21.53
N SER A 7 -11.40 24.27 20.26
CA SER A 7 -12.51 23.51 19.67
C SER A 7 -11.99 22.18 19.13
N PHE A 8 -12.66 21.09 19.45
CA PHE A 8 -12.40 19.75 18.91
C PHE A 8 -13.53 19.34 17.96
N ASP A 9 -13.17 18.80 16.80
CA ASP A 9 -14.09 18.18 15.84
C ASP A 9 -13.59 16.75 15.56
N ALA A 10 -14.41 15.76 15.86
CA ALA A 10 -14.07 14.35 15.71
C ALA A 10 -14.17 13.87 14.25
N LEU A 11 -14.78 14.66 13.35
CA LEU A 11 -14.98 14.31 11.94
C LEU A 11 -15.60 12.90 11.77
N ALA A 12 -16.70 12.66 12.49
CA ALA A 12 -17.33 11.34 12.59
C ALA A 12 -17.57 10.68 11.22
N SER A 13 -18.10 11.45 10.25
CA SER A 13 -18.36 10.99 8.87
C SER A 13 -17.13 10.45 8.14
N LEU A 14 -15.92 10.90 8.49
CA LEU A 14 -14.67 10.39 7.92
C LEU A 14 -14.14 9.17 8.71
N SER A 15 -14.44 9.08 10.00
CA SER A 15 -14.00 7.98 10.87
C SER A 15 -14.92 6.75 10.83
N ASP A 16 -16.20 6.95 10.53
CA ASP A 16 -17.24 5.91 10.63
C ASP A 16 -16.96 4.68 9.75
N PRO A 17 -16.47 4.80 8.49
CA PRO A 17 -16.13 3.62 7.67
C PRO A 17 -15.03 2.73 8.26
N LEU A 18 -14.25 3.23 9.22
CA LEU A 18 -13.18 2.49 9.90
C LEU A 18 -13.67 1.83 11.20
N ARG A 19 -14.91 2.13 11.64
CA ARG A 19 -15.48 1.56 12.86
C ARG A 19 -16.13 0.21 12.56
N VAL A 20 -15.61 -0.84 13.21
CA VAL A 20 -16.16 -2.20 13.13
C VAL A 20 -16.50 -2.68 14.55
N PRO A 21 -17.75 -2.54 15.02
CA PRO A 21 -18.19 -2.95 16.35
C PRO A 21 -17.98 -4.44 16.59
N ALA A 22 -17.61 -4.84 17.82
CA ALA A 22 -17.31 -6.24 18.12
C ALA A 22 -18.48 -7.20 17.84
N SER A 23 -19.72 -6.74 18.03
CA SER A 23 -20.95 -7.49 17.74
C SER A 23 -21.18 -7.76 16.25
N GLU A 24 -20.55 -6.99 15.36
CA GLU A 24 -20.72 -7.08 13.90
C GLU A 24 -19.52 -7.78 13.22
N ARG A 25 -18.45 -8.07 13.97
CA ARG A 25 -17.24 -8.70 13.42
C ARG A 25 -17.51 -10.16 13.06
N THR A 26 -17.23 -10.49 11.81
CA THR A 26 -17.29 -11.87 11.31
C THR A 26 -15.90 -12.32 10.87
N TYR A 27 -15.40 -13.43 11.43
CA TYR A 27 -14.05 -13.95 11.16
C TYR A 27 -14.02 -15.19 10.26
N GLY A 28 -15.18 -15.70 9.84
CA GLY A 28 -15.26 -16.89 8.98
C GLY A 28 -15.03 -16.63 7.48
N ARG A 29 -14.78 -15.37 7.07
CA ARG A 29 -14.59 -15.01 5.66
C ARG A 29 -13.13 -15.17 5.25
N GLN A 30 -12.92 -15.60 4.01
CA GLN A 30 -11.59 -15.65 3.40
C GLN A 30 -11.11 -14.27 2.95
N PHE A 31 -9.79 -14.07 2.89
CA PHE A 31 -9.18 -12.79 2.51
C PHE A 31 -9.29 -12.46 1.02
N ALA A 32 -9.63 -13.42 0.15
CA ALA A 32 -9.69 -13.23 -1.31
C ALA A 32 -10.61 -12.05 -1.70
N GLN A 33 -11.78 -11.93 -1.04
CA GLN A 33 -12.75 -10.86 -1.28
C GLN A 33 -12.16 -9.45 -1.13
N MET A 34 -11.18 -9.28 -0.23
CA MET A 34 -10.51 -8.00 -0.04
C MET A 34 -9.68 -7.63 -1.26
N TYR A 35 -8.95 -8.58 -1.84
CA TYR A 35 -8.12 -8.34 -3.03
C TYR A 35 -8.98 -8.13 -4.27
N ASP A 36 -10.05 -8.90 -4.43
CA ASP A 36 -11.03 -8.72 -5.52
C ASP A 36 -11.65 -7.33 -5.49
N TYR A 37 -12.09 -6.87 -4.31
CA TYR A 37 -12.66 -5.55 -4.13
C TYR A 37 -11.65 -4.44 -4.45
N ARG A 38 -10.41 -4.55 -3.95
CA ARG A 38 -9.35 -3.57 -4.21
C ARG A 38 -9.06 -3.45 -5.70
N LEU A 39 -8.90 -4.58 -6.38
CA LEU A 39 -8.65 -4.62 -7.81
C LEU A 39 -9.83 -4.03 -8.57
N ALA A 40 -11.06 -4.42 -8.25
CA ALA A 40 -12.27 -3.90 -8.91
C ALA A 40 -12.41 -2.37 -8.79
N VAL A 41 -12.17 -1.80 -7.60
CA VAL A 41 -12.28 -0.36 -7.35
C VAL A 41 -11.18 0.43 -8.07
N LEU A 42 -9.95 -0.07 -8.06
CA LEU A 42 -8.79 0.65 -8.58
C LEU A 42 -8.55 0.42 -10.06
N ARG A 43 -9.09 -0.66 -10.65
CA ARG A 43 -8.84 -1.05 -12.04
C ARG A 43 -9.13 0.06 -13.04
N ARG A 44 -10.29 0.71 -12.90
CA ARG A 44 -10.68 1.82 -13.78
C ARG A 44 -9.67 2.97 -13.73
N ARG A 45 -9.29 3.39 -12.52
CA ARG A 45 -8.37 4.53 -12.33
C ARG A 45 -6.97 4.24 -12.84
N ALA A 46 -6.44 3.04 -12.57
CA ALA A 46 -5.14 2.62 -13.09
C ALA A 46 -5.12 2.61 -14.63
N ARG A 47 -6.19 2.09 -15.25
CA ARG A 47 -6.35 2.07 -16.70
C ARG A 47 -6.45 3.48 -17.29
N GLU A 48 -7.28 4.34 -16.70
CA GLU A 48 -7.42 5.74 -17.13
C GLU A 48 -6.09 6.49 -17.03
N ALA A 49 -5.33 6.29 -15.94
CA ALA A 49 -4.00 6.86 -15.78
C ALA A 49 -3.04 6.41 -16.89
N ALA A 50 -3.03 5.11 -17.20
CA ALA A 50 -2.22 4.59 -18.31
C ALA A 50 -2.66 5.16 -19.67
N MET A 51 -3.96 5.25 -19.94
CA MET A 51 -4.45 5.83 -21.20
C MET A 51 -4.08 7.30 -21.35
N ALA A 52 -4.03 8.05 -20.26
CA ALA A 52 -3.68 9.48 -20.26
C ALA A 52 -2.17 9.75 -20.34
N GLN A 53 -1.34 8.86 -19.77
CA GLN A 53 0.09 9.10 -19.58
C GLN A 53 0.99 8.16 -20.39
N ARG A 54 0.42 7.21 -21.15
CA ARG A 54 1.22 6.30 -21.98
C ARG A 54 2.01 7.08 -23.05
N PRO A 55 3.29 6.74 -23.26
CA PRO A 55 4.06 7.31 -24.36
C PRO A 55 3.49 6.91 -25.73
N ASP A 56 3.77 7.73 -26.75
CA ASP A 56 3.35 7.48 -28.14
C ASP A 56 3.88 6.14 -28.68
N THR A 57 5.04 5.70 -28.20
CA THR A 57 5.63 4.40 -28.54
C THR A 57 4.77 3.21 -28.12
N CYS A 58 3.83 3.41 -27.20
CA CYS A 58 2.93 2.39 -26.67
C CYS A 58 1.46 2.65 -27.07
N VAL A 59 1.20 3.49 -28.08
CA VAL A 59 -0.16 3.83 -28.52
C VAL A 59 -0.95 2.61 -29.02
N ASN A 60 -0.25 1.64 -29.59
CA ASN A 60 -0.78 0.37 -30.09
C ASN A 60 -0.98 -0.69 -28.98
N ALA A 61 -0.61 -0.39 -27.73
CA ALA A 61 -0.81 -1.31 -26.62
C ALA A 61 -2.30 -1.60 -26.44
N THR A 62 -2.68 -2.87 -26.63
CA THR A 62 -4.08 -3.30 -26.51
C THR A 62 -4.40 -3.61 -25.07
N TYR A 63 -5.54 -3.12 -24.57
CA TYR A 63 -5.99 -3.46 -23.22
C TYR A 63 -6.49 -4.91 -23.18
N ILE A 64 -5.94 -5.69 -22.26
CA ILE A 64 -6.35 -7.08 -22.02
C ILE A 64 -6.97 -7.15 -20.62
N GLU A 65 -8.15 -7.75 -20.53
CA GLU A 65 -8.93 -7.76 -19.28
C GLU A 65 -8.47 -8.83 -18.30
N ARG A 66 -8.16 -10.03 -18.80
CA ARG A 66 -7.64 -11.16 -18.00
C ARG A 66 -6.16 -11.30 -18.23
N LEU A 67 -5.41 -11.42 -17.15
CA LEU A 67 -3.96 -11.47 -17.18
C LEU A 67 -3.42 -12.71 -17.92
N LEU A 68 -4.09 -13.85 -17.85
CA LEU A 68 -3.69 -15.04 -18.60
C LEU A 68 -4.05 -15.01 -20.11
N ASP A 69 -4.76 -13.98 -20.58
CA ASP A 69 -5.07 -13.80 -22.00
C ASP A 69 -4.07 -12.87 -22.71
N ILE A 70 -2.91 -12.60 -22.09
CA ILE A 70 -1.87 -11.78 -22.72
C ILE A 70 -1.45 -12.44 -24.03
N PRO A 71 -1.52 -11.71 -25.16
CA PRO A 71 -1.11 -12.25 -26.45
C PRO A 71 0.43 -12.28 -26.56
N PRO A 72 1.00 -13.37 -27.11
CA PRO A 72 2.45 -13.50 -27.24
C PRO A 72 3.02 -12.49 -28.20
N ARG A 73 4.17 -11.91 -27.82
CA ARG A 73 4.96 -10.95 -28.63
C ARG A 73 4.17 -9.71 -29.06
N GLN A 74 3.10 -9.36 -28.35
CA GLN A 74 2.30 -8.18 -28.62
C GLN A 74 2.37 -7.22 -27.43
N MET A 75 2.55 -5.93 -27.73
CA MET A 75 2.44 -4.86 -26.73
C MET A 75 1.03 -4.84 -26.16
N CYS A 76 0.91 -5.07 -24.86
CA CYS A 76 -0.37 -5.13 -24.17
C CYS A 76 -0.37 -4.27 -22.91
N MET A 77 -1.56 -3.94 -22.46
CA MET A 77 -1.83 -3.20 -21.24
C MET A 77 -2.74 -4.03 -20.35
N VAL A 78 -2.28 -4.35 -19.15
CA VAL A 78 -3.00 -5.18 -18.18
C VAL A 78 -3.08 -4.48 -16.84
N VAL A 79 -4.14 -4.75 -16.08
CA VAL A 79 -4.30 -4.23 -14.72
C VAL A 79 -4.38 -5.38 -13.75
N GLY A 80 -3.46 -5.40 -12.80
CA GLY A 80 -3.38 -6.43 -11.78
C GLY A 80 -2.85 -5.90 -10.46
N THR A 81 -2.65 -6.83 -9.54
CA THR A 81 -2.11 -6.58 -8.21
C THR A 81 -0.70 -7.16 -8.14
N PHE A 82 0.28 -6.36 -7.74
CA PHE A 82 1.62 -6.88 -7.52
C PHE A 82 1.64 -7.87 -6.36
N TYR A 83 2.41 -8.94 -6.53
CA TYR A 83 2.69 -9.93 -5.50
C TYR A 83 4.20 -10.21 -5.48
N SER A 84 4.81 -10.13 -4.30
CA SER A 84 6.24 -10.34 -4.10
C SER A 84 6.44 -11.72 -3.45
N ALA A 85 7.00 -12.66 -4.21
CA ALA A 85 7.40 -13.96 -3.69
C ALA A 85 8.77 -13.80 -3.03
N MET A 86 8.76 -13.56 -1.71
CA MET A 86 9.96 -13.24 -0.95
C MET A 86 10.49 -14.44 -0.17
N GLN A 87 11.78 -14.75 -0.29
CA GLN A 87 12.38 -15.92 0.37
C GLN A 87 12.53 -15.73 1.89
N LEU A 88 12.75 -14.50 2.33
CA LEU A 88 12.92 -14.18 3.75
C LEU A 88 11.58 -13.89 4.46
N LYS A 89 10.45 -13.97 3.76
CA LYS A 89 9.13 -13.82 4.37
C LYS A 89 8.89 -14.98 5.35
N PRO A 90 8.43 -14.71 6.58
CA PRO A 90 8.13 -15.78 7.53
C PRO A 90 6.99 -16.66 7.01
N ASP A 91 7.16 -17.97 7.16
CA ASP A 91 6.19 -18.99 6.75
C ASP A 91 5.70 -19.74 7.98
N VAL A 92 4.45 -19.46 8.36
CA VAL A 92 3.80 -20.05 9.53
C VAL A 92 3.73 -21.58 9.42
N LEU A 93 3.61 -22.14 8.22
CA LEU A 93 3.56 -23.60 8.04
C LEU A 93 4.93 -24.23 8.29
N GLN A 94 6.01 -23.59 7.82
CA GLN A 94 7.37 -24.03 8.14
C GLN A 94 7.67 -23.90 9.64
N ASP A 95 7.15 -22.87 10.29
CA ASP A 95 7.35 -22.65 11.72
C ASP A 95 6.60 -23.68 12.56
N ILE A 96 5.38 -24.08 12.15
CA ILE A 96 4.65 -25.20 12.75
C ILE A 96 5.39 -26.53 12.53
N ALA A 97 5.93 -26.75 11.33
CA ALA A 97 6.65 -27.98 11.00
C ALA A 97 8.01 -28.12 11.72
N ARG A 98 8.65 -27.00 12.07
CA ARG A 98 9.98 -26.97 12.73
C ARG A 98 9.96 -27.37 14.21
N ASP A 99 8.80 -27.73 14.76
CA ASP A 99 8.56 -28.01 16.18
C ASP A 99 8.82 -26.76 17.03
N LEU A 100 7.82 -26.30 17.79
CA LEU A 100 7.82 -25.00 18.51
C LEU A 100 8.93 -24.83 19.57
N SER A 101 9.84 -25.79 19.67
CA SER A 101 10.99 -25.82 20.58
C SER A 101 12.18 -24.99 20.11
N LEU A 102 12.23 -24.57 18.84
CA LEU A 102 13.28 -23.68 18.36
C LEU A 102 13.00 -22.23 18.79
N PRO A 103 14.01 -21.49 19.27
CA PRO A 103 13.85 -20.08 19.57
C PRO A 103 13.45 -19.31 18.31
N ALA A 104 12.60 -18.29 18.48
CA ALA A 104 12.18 -17.43 17.38
C ALA A 104 13.43 -16.86 16.66
N PRO A 105 13.44 -16.81 15.32
CA PRO A 105 14.54 -16.22 14.58
C PRO A 105 14.75 -14.76 15.02
N PRO A 106 15.99 -14.25 15.00
CA PRO A 106 16.26 -12.88 15.37
C PRO A 106 15.44 -11.92 14.50
N PRO A 107 14.96 -10.80 15.07
CA PRO A 107 14.18 -9.82 14.33
C PRO A 107 14.99 -9.29 13.15
N ARG A 108 14.41 -9.41 11.95
CA ARG A 108 15.01 -8.92 10.71
C ARG A 108 14.64 -7.45 10.51
N THR A 109 15.56 -6.68 9.94
CA THR A 109 15.30 -5.29 9.53
C THR A 109 14.53 -5.20 8.22
N SER A 110 14.65 -6.21 7.35
CA SER A 110 13.97 -6.32 6.07
C SER A 110 13.71 -7.78 5.71
N TYR A 111 12.70 -8.01 4.88
CA TYR A 111 12.39 -9.31 4.26
C TYR A 111 12.76 -9.36 2.78
N VAL A 112 13.36 -8.29 2.26
CA VAL A 112 13.76 -8.21 0.85
C VAL A 112 15.06 -8.96 0.65
N ASP A 113 15.06 -9.87 -0.31
CA ASP A 113 16.22 -10.53 -0.87
C ASP A 113 16.33 -10.16 -2.36
N THR A 114 17.26 -9.26 -2.69
CA THR A 114 17.38 -8.70 -4.04
C THR A 114 17.80 -9.72 -5.10
N GLU A 115 18.38 -10.84 -4.69
CA GLU A 115 18.87 -11.86 -5.61
C GLU A 115 17.82 -12.93 -5.91
N HIS A 116 16.94 -13.22 -4.94
CA HIS A 116 16.01 -14.36 -5.01
C HIS A 116 14.53 -14.00 -4.97
N ASP A 117 14.18 -12.75 -4.65
CA ASP A 117 12.78 -12.33 -4.62
C ASP A 117 12.25 -12.16 -6.06
N GLU A 118 11.06 -12.70 -6.29
CA GLU A 118 10.37 -12.60 -7.57
C GLU A 118 9.13 -11.71 -7.44
N LEU A 119 8.85 -10.96 -8.52
CA LEU A 119 7.68 -10.10 -8.59
C LEU A 119 6.69 -10.66 -9.61
N PHE A 120 5.42 -10.69 -9.23
CA PHE A 120 4.32 -11.16 -10.04
C PHE A 120 3.24 -10.08 -10.15
N LEU A 121 2.47 -10.13 -11.23
CA LEU A 121 1.22 -9.40 -11.39
C LEU A 121 0.07 -10.41 -11.39
N GLU A 122 -0.90 -10.22 -10.50
CA GLU A 122 -2.00 -11.15 -10.25
C GLU A 122 -3.38 -10.54 -10.56
N ASP A 123 -4.31 -11.37 -11.02
CA ASP A 123 -5.74 -11.07 -11.12
C ASP A 123 -6.60 -12.31 -10.79
N GLN A 124 -7.90 -12.27 -11.12
CA GLN A 124 -8.80 -13.42 -10.94
C GLN A 124 -8.46 -14.63 -11.83
N SER A 125 -7.80 -14.41 -12.96
CA SER A 125 -7.45 -15.46 -13.92
C SER A 125 -6.19 -16.21 -13.51
N GLY A 126 -5.21 -15.51 -12.91
CA GLY A 126 -3.96 -16.11 -12.45
C GLY A 126 -2.89 -15.08 -12.18
N ARG A 127 -1.63 -15.47 -12.42
CA ARG A 127 -0.46 -14.61 -12.21
C ARG A 127 0.57 -14.79 -13.31
N VAL A 128 1.30 -13.73 -13.59
CA VAL A 128 2.44 -13.70 -14.52
C VAL A 128 3.62 -13.08 -13.79
N ARG A 129 4.81 -13.63 -13.98
CA ARG A 129 6.02 -13.03 -13.44
C ARG A 129 6.33 -11.77 -14.25
N VAL A 130 6.70 -10.70 -13.56
CA VAL A 130 7.08 -9.44 -14.20
C VAL A 130 8.59 -9.26 -14.15
N VAL A 131 9.16 -8.89 -15.27
CA VAL A 131 10.61 -8.71 -15.45
C VAL A 131 10.90 -7.38 -16.16
N GLY A 132 12.17 -7.00 -16.25
CA GLY A 132 12.62 -5.83 -16.99
C GLY A 132 13.39 -4.83 -16.13
N ASP A 133 14.11 -3.94 -16.80
CA ASP A 133 15.08 -3.03 -16.18
C ASP A 133 14.44 -2.05 -15.20
N LEU A 134 13.19 -1.67 -15.44
CA LEU A 134 12.42 -0.78 -14.59
C LEU A 134 12.10 -1.37 -13.22
N LEU A 135 12.01 -2.70 -13.13
CA LEU A 135 11.68 -3.43 -11.91
C LEU A 135 12.91 -4.03 -11.23
N ARG A 136 14.13 -3.72 -11.72
CA ARG A 136 15.36 -4.20 -11.09
C ARG A 136 15.46 -3.71 -9.63
N PRO A 137 15.99 -4.55 -8.73
CA PRO A 137 16.27 -4.13 -7.36
C PRO A 137 17.08 -2.82 -7.31
N GLY A 138 16.69 -1.92 -6.42
CA GLY A 138 17.32 -0.61 -6.26
C GLY A 138 16.70 0.52 -7.08
N THR A 139 15.85 0.24 -8.09
CA THR A 139 15.10 1.32 -8.76
C THR A 139 14.00 1.87 -7.86
N GLN A 140 13.64 3.14 -8.04
CA GLN A 140 12.53 3.75 -7.30
C GLN A 140 11.20 3.06 -7.59
N LEU A 141 11.00 2.57 -8.82
CA LEU A 141 9.78 1.89 -9.21
C LEU A 141 9.66 0.53 -8.54
N ALA A 142 10.74 -0.26 -8.49
CA ALA A 142 10.75 -1.55 -7.78
C ALA A 142 10.38 -1.40 -6.29
N GLN A 143 10.85 -0.34 -5.63
CA GLN A 143 10.50 -0.03 -4.24
C GLN A 143 9.01 0.32 -4.04
N THR A 144 8.31 0.72 -5.10
CA THR A 144 6.88 1.05 -5.07
C THR A 144 6.02 -0.15 -5.44
N CYS A 145 6.53 -1.07 -6.25
CA CYS A 145 5.84 -2.28 -6.71
C CYS A 145 5.89 -3.40 -5.66
N VAL A 146 5.24 -3.19 -4.52
CA VAL A 146 5.15 -4.16 -3.42
C VAL A 146 3.84 -4.95 -3.43
N THR A 147 3.80 -6.05 -2.67
CA THR A 147 2.62 -6.90 -2.55
C THR A 147 1.35 -6.11 -2.20
N GLY A 148 0.29 -6.31 -2.99
CA GLY A 148 -1.01 -5.66 -2.83
C GLY A 148 -1.18 -4.35 -3.60
N VAL A 149 -0.12 -3.82 -4.22
CA VAL A 149 -0.24 -2.59 -5.02
C VAL A 149 -0.96 -2.89 -6.33
N VAL A 150 -2.05 -2.17 -6.61
CA VAL A 150 -2.78 -2.27 -7.88
C VAL A 150 -2.21 -1.26 -8.86
N ALA A 151 -1.83 -1.74 -10.05
CA ALA A 151 -1.29 -0.89 -11.10
C ALA A 151 -1.70 -1.40 -12.49
N CYS A 152 -1.64 -0.48 -13.46
CA CYS A 152 -1.71 -0.80 -14.87
C CYS A 152 -0.29 -0.93 -15.40
N VAL A 153 0.00 -2.03 -16.09
CA VAL A 153 1.31 -2.36 -16.63
C VAL A 153 1.21 -2.43 -18.15
N ILE A 154 2.13 -1.75 -18.83
CA ILE A 154 2.35 -1.92 -20.27
C ILE A 154 3.60 -2.76 -20.44
N GLY A 155 3.49 -3.83 -21.22
CA GLY A 155 4.60 -4.76 -21.44
C GLY A 155 4.38 -5.68 -22.64
N ILE A 156 5.36 -6.54 -22.86
CA ILE A 156 5.35 -7.58 -23.90
C ILE A 156 5.66 -8.92 -23.23
N GLU A 157 4.94 -9.97 -23.63
CA GLU A 157 5.26 -11.32 -23.20
C GLU A 157 6.59 -11.79 -23.82
N THR A 158 7.48 -12.26 -22.96
CA THR A 158 8.75 -12.88 -23.32
C THR A 158 8.53 -14.32 -23.81
N PRO A 159 9.51 -14.94 -24.51
CA PRO A 159 9.42 -16.34 -24.91
C PRO A 159 9.26 -17.33 -23.75
N ASP A 160 9.67 -16.93 -22.53
CA ASP A 160 9.59 -17.74 -21.32
C ASP A 160 8.21 -17.63 -20.62
N GLY A 161 7.30 -16.80 -21.14
CA GLY A 161 5.96 -16.56 -20.59
C GLY A 161 5.92 -15.48 -19.51
N ASP A 162 7.02 -14.77 -19.27
CA ASP A 162 7.06 -13.62 -18.37
C ASP A 162 6.62 -12.33 -19.06
N LEU A 163 6.14 -11.36 -18.30
CA LEU A 163 5.80 -10.04 -18.81
C LEU A 163 6.99 -9.08 -18.63
N GLU A 164 7.65 -8.70 -19.72
CA GLU A 164 8.65 -7.65 -19.72
C GLU A 164 7.97 -6.29 -19.61
N VAL A 165 8.26 -5.57 -18.53
CA VAL A 165 7.57 -4.33 -18.16
C VAL A 165 8.26 -3.11 -18.76
N HIS A 166 7.50 -2.38 -19.58
CA HIS A 166 7.93 -1.14 -20.21
C HIS A 166 7.44 0.11 -19.45
N HIS A 167 6.24 0.06 -18.87
CA HIS A 167 5.70 1.15 -18.07
C HIS A 167 4.75 0.65 -16.99
N VAL A 168 4.67 1.38 -15.87
CA VAL A 168 3.74 1.12 -14.76
C VAL A 168 3.01 2.41 -14.42
N PHE A 169 1.69 2.32 -14.28
CA PHE A 169 0.81 3.44 -13.97
C PHE A 169 -0.05 3.12 -12.75
N PHE A 170 0.00 4.00 -11.75
CA PHE A 170 -0.77 3.86 -10.52
C PHE A 170 -2.11 4.59 -10.63
N PRO A 171 -3.14 4.21 -9.83
CA PRO A 171 -4.46 4.85 -9.80
C PRO A 171 -4.47 6.37 -9.50
N GLY A 172 -3.34 6.94 -9.08
CA GLY A 172 -3.21 8.36 -8.74
C GLY A 172 -3.98 8.76 -7.48
N LEU A 173 -4.05 10.07 -7.26
CA LEU A 173 -4.82 10.64 -6.15
C LEU A 173 -6.33 10.58 -6.48
N PRO A 174 -7.20 10.37 -5.47
CA PRO A 174 -8.62 10.58 -5.67
C PRO A 174 -8.89 12.04 -6.03
N PRO A 175 -10.01 12.34 -6.74
CA PRO A 175 -10.43 13.72 -6.95
C PRO A 175 -10.49 14.47 -5.63
N THR A 176 -9.83 15.63 -5.57
CA THR A 176 -9.86 16.48 -4.37
C THR A 176 -11.31 16.91 -4.12
N ALA A 177 -11.89 16.50 -2.99
CA ALA A 177 -13.14 17.11 -2.54
C ALA A 177 -12.87 18.60 -2.34
N ALA A 178 -13.56 19.46 -3.09
CA ALA A 178 -13.39 20.91 -2.98
C ALA A 178 -13.46 21.30 -1.50
N VAL A 179 -12.35 21.79 -0.97
CA VAL A 179 -12.24 22.17 0.43
C VAL A 179 -13.06 23.44 0.60
N SER A 180 -14.36 23.30 0.88
CA SER A 180 -15.23 24.41 1.28
C SER A 180 -14.72 25.13 2.53
N TYR A 181 -13.78 24.52 3.25
CA TYR A 181 -13.13 25.05 4.45
C TYR A 181 -12.36 26.36 4.21
N LEU A 182 -11.74 26.56 3.04
CA LEU A 182 -11.01 27.81 2.76
C LEU A 182 -11.96 28.98 2.43
N ALA A 183 -13.15 28.70 1.90
CA ALA A 183 -14.14 29.72 1.59
C ALA A 183 -14.99 30.11 2.81
N ALA A 184 -15.09 29.26 3.83
CA ALA A 184 -16.15 29.38 4.85
C ALA A 184 -15.76 30.05 6.17
N LYS A 185 -14.52 30.50 6.40
CA LYS A 185 -14.19 31.34 7.56
C LYS A 185 -12.79 31.95 7.43
N GLN A 186 -12.73 33.27 7.27
CA GLN A 186 -11.54 34.03 7.65
C GLN A 186 -11.38 33.84 9.16
N LEU A 187 -10.52 32.92 9.57
CA LEU A 187 -10.31 32.62 10.98
C LEU A 187 -9.68 33.85 11.64
N PRO A 188 -10.21 34.35 12.77
CA PRO A 188 -9.76 35.60 13.38
C PRO A 188 -8.33 35.51 13.94
N ARG A 189 -7.78 34.30 14.14
CA ARG A 189 -6.40 34.01 14.55
C ARG A 189 -5.94 32.68 13.96
N PRO A 190 -4.64 32.48 13.68
CA PRO A 190 -4.09 31.19 13.30
C PRO A 190 -4.36 30.17 14.41
N ARG A 191 -4.87 29.00 14.04
CA ARG A 191 -5.03 27.85 14.95
C ARG A 191 -3.87 26.90 14.73
N THR A 192 -3.18 26.54 15.80
CA THR A 192 -2.08 25.58 15.77
C THR A 192 -2.60 24.20 16.15
N ILE A 193 -2.22 23.18 15.39
CA ILE A 193 -2.42 21.77 15.75
C ILE A 193 -1.05 21.24 16.17
N THR A 194 -0.96 20.69 17.38
CA THR A 194 0.24 19.95 17.82
C THR A 194 -0.04 18.47 17.67
N THR A 195 0.78 17.77 16.91
CA THR A 195 0.74 16.31 16.79
C THR A 195 1.83 15.71 17.68
N SER A 196 1.46 14.72 18.49
CA SER A 196 2.41 13.88 19.22
C SER A 196 2.00 12.43 19.01
N SER A 197 2.98 11.56 18.78
CA SER A 197 2.79 10.13 18.60
C SER A 197 3.83 9.37 19.44
N PHE A 198 3.59 8.10 19.71
CA PHE A 198 4.53 7.22 20.45
C PHE A 198 4.82 7.63 21.90
N LEU A 199 3.85 8.21 22.63
CA LEU A 199 3.98 8.35 24.08
C LEU A 199 3.86 6.97 24.74
N GLN A 200 5.00 6.28 24.90
CA GLN A 200 5.09 5.07 25.71
C GLN A 200 5.28 5.48 27.18
N VAL A 201 4.19 5.47 27.95
CA VAL A 201 4.27 5.58 29.40
C VAL A 201 4.66 4.20 29.94
N VAL A 202 5.97 3.96 30.03
CA VAL A 202 6.50 2.77 30.68
C VAL A 202 6.65 3.08 32.16
N CYS A 203 5.81 2.47 33.01
CA CYS A 203 5.99 2.51 34.45
C CYS A 203 7.18 1.62 34.85
N THR A 204 8.40 2.12 34.76
CA THR A 204 9.56 1.48 35.43
C THR A 204 9.52 1.87 36.91
N TRP A 205 8.64 1.23 37.68
CA TRP A 205 8.56 1.44 39.13
C TRP A 205 9.66 0.63 39.85
N GLU A 206 10.90 1.04 39.66
CA GLU A 206 11.98 0.79 40.60
C GLU A 206 12.82 2.06 40.75
N SER A 207 12.53 2.78 41.84
CA SER A 207 13.36 3.81 42.48
C SER A 207 13.47 5.20 41.85
N ARG A 208 12.92 6.17 42.61
CA ARG A 208 13.19 7.63 42.66
C ARG A 208 12.28 8.53 41.83
N ILE A 209 11.24 9.01 42.52
CA ILE A 209 10.48 10.21 42.21
C ILE A 209 11.44 11.41 42.22
N HIS A 210 11.74 11.96 41.03
CA HIS A 210 11.99 13.37 40.81
C HIS A 210 11.38 13.74 39.45
N ALA A 211 10.11 14.12 39.46
CA ALA A 211 9.49 14.75 38.31
C ALA A 211 10.08 16.16 38.13
N VAL A 212 11.04 16.32 37.22
CA VAL A 212 11.41 17.63 36.70
C VAL A 212 10.47 17.94 35.56
N ILE A 213 9.38 18.65 35.88
CA ILE A 213 8.58 19.36 34.89
C ILE A 213 9.42 20.57 34.48
N SER A 214 10.11 20.48 33.34
CA SER A 214 10.72 21.64 32.70
C SER A 214 9.61 22.52 32.13
N LEU A 215 9.18 23.50 32.91
CA LEU A 215 8.44 24.66 32.44
C LEU A 215 9.36 25.46 31.49
N GLY A 216 9.17 25.27 30.19
CA GLY A 216 9.73 26.16 29.18
C GLY A 216 9.11 27.55 29.36
N THR A 217 9.91 28.48 29.86
CA THR A 217 9.68 29.92 29.82
C THR A 217 10.46 30.49 28.64
N CYS A 218 9.75 31.14 27.73
CA CYS A 218 10.06 32.42 27.08
C CYS A 218 8.80 32.87 26.35
#